data_AF-A0A6P5F687-F1
#
_entry.id   AF-A0A6P5F687-F1
#
_cell.length_a   1.000
_cell.length_b   1.000
_cell.length_c   1.000
_cell.angle_alpha   90.00
_cell.angle_beta   90.00
_cell.angle_gamma   90.00
#
_symmetry.space_group_name_H-M   'P 1'
#
loop_
_entity.id
_entity.type
_entity.pdbx_description
1 polymer ?
#
loop_
_entity_poly.entity_id
_entity_poly.type
_entity_poly.pdbx_seq_one_letter_code
_entity_poly.pdbx_strand_id
1 'polypeptide(L)'
;MKEIWRLLFVLFLGQLISLFLAASIFTSSLIANLGADAPLAQSFFTYLSLTLVYGSILLYRRQKLRVPWYWYTGLAIVDVQGNFLVVKAYQYSSITSVALLDCWTIPWVIILTWIAMGTRYSLGQFLGAGTCVAGLLLFVLFLGQLISLFLAASSFTSSLIANLGADAPLAQSFFTYLSLTLVYGSILLYRRQKLRVPWYWYTGLAIVDVQGNFLVVKAYQYSSITSVALLDCWTIPWVIILTWIAMGTRYSLGQFLGAGTCVAGLALVLFSDAGASGEGGKKPLLGDTLVIAGTLCYAFSNVGEEFCVKKKDRVEVIAMLGVFGLLVCATEIAIFERKNLQEVKWSPTMISLFAGFAAASFLFYSVFPFLLKMSGATLFNLSLLTSDMWAVLIRIFFYRQQVDWLYFLAFGVVAIGLIIYSVNEAGIEGAKDDEGEEAAVQYEQLTEENSTTPLL
;
A
#
# COMPACT_ATOMS: atom_id res chain seq x y z
N MET A 1 35.07 -8.92 25.08
CA MET A 1 35.35 -7.60 24.46
C MET A 1 35.84 -7.67 23.01
N LYS A 2 36.89 -8.44 22.67
CA LYS A 2 37.36 -8.54 21.26
C LYS A 2 36.30 -9.08 20.29
N GLU A 3 35.51 -10.07 20.69
CA GLU A 3 34.43 -10.59 19.83
C GLU A 3 33.28 -9.60 19.64
N ILE A 4 32.93 -8.84 20.68
CA ILE A 4 31.93 -7.77 20.60
C ILE A 4 32.39 -6.67 19.65
N TRP A 5 33.67 -6.27 19.72
CA TRP A 5 34.25 -5.30 18.78
C TRP A 5 34.27 -5.83 17.34
N ARG A 6 34.55 -7.12 17.15
CA ARG A 6 34.51 -7.77 15.84
C ARG A 6 33.09 -7.81 15.28
N LEU A 7 32.10 -8.12 16.11
CA LEU A 7 30.67 -8.07 15.77
C LEU A 7 30.23 -6.65 15.40
N LEU A 8 30.56 -5.65 16.22
CA LEU A 8 30.24 -4.25 15.95
C LEU A 8 30.89 -3.76 14.65
N PHE A 9 32.14 -4.16 14.38
CA PHE A 9 32.82 -3.83 13.14
C PHE A 9 32.16 -4.48 11.90
N VAL A 10 31.78 -5.76 12.00
CA VAL A 10 31.05 -6.45 10.91
C VAL A 10 29.68 -5.82 10.67
N LEU A 11 28.95 -5.48 11.74
CA LEU A 11 27.66 -4.77 11.64
C LEU A 11 27.84 -3.39 11.01
N PHE A 12 28.83 -2.62 11.45
CA PHE A 12 29.14 -1.31 10.87
C PHE A 12 29.46 -1.42 9.37
N LEU A 13 30.30 -2.39 8.98
CA LEU A 13 30.64 -2.61 7.58
C LEU A 13 29.42 -3.05 6.76
N GLY A 14 28.57 -3.91 7.31
CA GLY A 14 27.30 -4.32 6.68
C GLY A 14 26.33 -3.15 6.48
N GLN A 15 26.19 -2.28 7.48
CA GLN A 15 25.37 -1.06 7.38
C GLN A 15 25.94 -0.07 6.36
N LEU A 16 27.26 0.08 6.31
CA LEU A 16 27.92 0.92 5.31
C LEU A 16 27.70 0.40 3.89
N ILE A 17 27.80 -0.91 3.67
CA ILE A 17 27.48 -1.56 2.39
C ILE A 17 26.00 -1.36 2.03
N SER A 18 25.09 -1.56 2.99
CA SER A 18 23.65 -1.32 2.81
C SER A 18 23.35 0.12 2.40
N LEU A 19 24.02 1.11 3.02
CA LEU A 19 23.89 2.52 2.66
C LEU A 19 24.32 2.79 1.20
N PHE A 20 25.44 2.22 0.77
CA PHE A 20 25.92 2.37 -0.61
C PHE A 20 25.02 1.65 -1.62
N LEU A 21 24.50 0.48 -1.28
CA LEU A 21 23.51 -0.23 -2.09
C LEU A 21 22.21 0.58 -2.21
N ALA A 22 21.69 1.14 -1.11
CA ALA A 22 20.51 1.99 -1.13
C ALA A 22 20.72 3.25 -2.01
N ALA A 23 21.89 3.88 -1.94
CA ALA A 23 22.25 5.01 -2.81
C ALA A 23 22.33 4.60 -4.29
N SER A 24 22.88 3.41 -4.59
CA SER A 24 22.94 2.85 -5.94
C SER A 24 21.54 2.51 -6.49
N ILE A 25 20.66 1.94 -5.67
CA ILE A 25 19.27 1.65 -6.02
C ILE A 25 18.51 2.95 -6.31
N PHE A 26 18.66 3.95 -5.44
CA PHE A 26 18.00 5.25 -5.61
C PHE A 26 18.43 5.94 -6.90
N THR A 27 19.74 5.94 -7.19
CA THR A 27 20.27 6.53 -8.43
C THR A 27 19.83 5.76 -9.67
N SER A 28 19.80 4.42 -9.63
CA SER A 28 19.31 3.58 -10.73
C SER A 28 17.83 3.81 -11.02
N SER A 29 17.00 3.92 -9.97
CA SER A 29 15.58 4.25 -10.10
C SER A 29 15.37 5.68 -10.62
N LEU A 30 16.21 6.63 -10.24
CA LEU A 30 16.14 8.01 -10.75
C LEU A 30 16.46 8.07 -12.24
N ILE A 31 17.45 7.30 -12.71
CA ILE A 31 17.80 7.18 -14.12
C ILE A 31 16.66 6.53 -14.92
N ALA A 32 16.05 5.46 -14.39
CA ALA A 32 14.87 4.83 -15.00
C ALA A 32 13.69 5.82 -15.11
N ASN A 33 13.45 6.63 -14.07
CA ASN A 33 12.42 7.67 -14.08
C ASN A 33 12.68 8.82 -15.07
N LEU A 34 13.93 9.02 -15.47
CA LEU A 34 14.31 9.98 -16.51
C LEU A 34 14.17 9.41 -17.94
N GLY A 35 13.78 8.14 -18.08
CA GLY A 35 13.56 7.49 -19.37
C GLY A 35 14.82 6.99 -20.07
N ALA A 36 15.95 6.90 -19.35
CA ALA A 36 17.19 6.35 -19.89
C ALA A 36 17.25 4.84 -19.62
N ASP A 37 17.13 4.03 -20.69
CA ASP A 37 17.22 2.56 -20.63
C ASP A 37 18.65 2.10 -20.94
N ALA A 38 19.50 2.05 -19.91
CA ALA A 38 20.88 1.60 -20.04
C ALA A 38 21.40 0.82 -18.82
N PRO A 39 20.72 -0.28 -18.40
CA PRO A 39 21.12 -1.08 -17.24
C PRO A 39 22.54 -1.66 -17.35
N LEU A 40 22.94 -2.12 -18.54
CA LEU A 40 24.29 -2.62 -18.80
C LEU A 40 25.36 -1.53 -18.66
N ALA A 41 25.05 -0.29 -19.06
CA ALA A 41 25.99 0.83 -18.96
C ALA A 41 26.19 1.27 -17.50
N GLN A 42 25.16 1.17 -16.66
CA GLN A 42 25.28 1.43 -15.23
C GLN A 42 26.24 0.43 -14.57
N SER A 43 26.03 -0.87 -14.84
CA SER A 43 26.87 -1.94 -14.32
C SER A 43 28.31 -1.88 -14.85
N PHE A 44 28.50 -1.45 -16.11
CA PHE A 44 29.82 -1.33 -16.74
C PHE A 44 30.81 -0.49 -15.92
N PHE A 45 30.41 0.69 -15.45
CA PHE A 45 31.31 1.56 -14.67
C PHE A 45 31.69 0.96 -13.31
N THR A 46 30.79 0.21 -12.70
CA THR A 46 31.04 -0.51 -11.44
C THR A 46 32.08 -1.60 -11.65
N TYR A 47 31.91 -2.46 -12.66
CA TYR A 47 32.88 -3.52 -12.97
C TYR A 47 34.21 -2.98 -13.49
N LEU A 48 34.20 -1.88 -14.23
CA LEU A 48 35.43 -1.19 -14.65
C LEU A 48 36.21 -0.70 -13.43
N SER A 49 35.53 -0.08 -12.46
CA SER A 49 36.15 0.37 -11.21
C SER A 49 36.71 -0.79 -10.40
N LEU A 50 35.95 -1.90 -10.28
CA LEU A 50 36.39 -3.12 -9.61
C LEU A 50 37.66 -3.69 -10.26
N THR A 51 37.68 -3.73 -11.59
CA THR A 51 38.81 -4.24 -12.39
C THR A 51 40.04 -3.35 -12.24
N LEU A 52 39.89 -2.02 -12.28
CA LEU A 52 40.99 -1.09 -12.11
C LEU A 52 41.62 -1.18 -10.72
N VAL A 53 40.80 -1.27 -9.67
CA VAL A 53 41.29 -1.32 -8.28
C VAL A 53 41.86 -2.71 -7.96
N TYR A 54 41.06 -3.77 -8.10
CA TYR A 54 41.49 -5.10 -7.66
C TYR A 54 42.38 -5.80 -8.68
N GLY A 55 42.19 -5.54 -9.98
CA GLY A 55 43.09 -6.03 -11.02
C GLY A 55 44.50 -5.44 -10.88
N SER A 56 44.62 -4.14 -10.60
CA SER A 56 45.94 -3.52 -10.35
C SER A 56 46.61 -4.07 -9.10
N ILE A 57 45.87 -4.30 -8.01
CA ILE A 57 46.40 -4.93 -6.79
C ILE A 57 46.89 -6.36 -7.08
N LEU A 58 46.14 -7.14 -7.85
CA LEU A 58 46.48 -8.53 -8.17
C LEU A 58 47.72 -8.62 -9.08
N LEU A 59 47.82 -7.71 -10.05
CA LEU A 59 49.02 -7.53 -10.90
C LEU A 59 50.24 -7.10 -10.07
N TYR A 60 50.07 -6.14 -9.16
CA TYR A 60 51.14 -5.65 -8.28
C TYR A 60 51.66 -6.76 -7.35
N ARG A 61 50.76 -7.56 -6.77
CA ARG A 61 51.12 -8.66 -5.85
C ARG A 61 51.59 -9.94 -6.54
N ARG A 62 51.53 -10.01 -7.88
CA ARG A 62 51.87 -11.20 -8.70
C ARG A 62 51.27 -12.51 -8.15
N GLN A 63 50.05 -12.46 -7.63
CA GLN A 63 49.38 -13.64 -7.08
C GLN A 63 48.88 -14.54 -8.21
N LYS A 64 49.26 -15.82 -8.18
CA LYS A 64 48.65 -16.84 -9.05
C LYS A 64 47.22 -17.13 -8.59
N LEU A 65 46.31 -17.25 -9.55
CA LEU A 65 44.92 -17.63 -9.29
C LEU A 65 44.88 -19.03 -8.66
N ARG A 66 44.13 -19.16 -7.56
CA ARG A 66 43.96 -20.44 -6.85
C ARG A 66 42.88 -21.32 -7.50
N VAL A 67 41.92 -20.70 -8.16
CA VAL A 67 40.81 -21.36 -8.86
C VAL A 67 41.00 -21.12 -10.37
N PRO A 68 40.60 -22.06 -11.24
CA PRO A 68 40.66 -21.83 -12.68
C PRO A 68 39.89 -20.59 -13.12
N TRP A 69 40.41 -19.87 -14.11
CA TRP A 69 39.88 -18.58 -14.58
C TRP A 69 38.41 -18.65 -15.02
N TYR A 70 37.97 -19.77 -15.61
CA TYR A 70 36.62 -19.95 -16.13
C TYR A 70 35.53 -19.91 -15.05
N TRP A 71 35.85 -20.28 -13.80
CA TRP A 71 34.90 -20.15 -12.68
C TRP A 71 34.63 -18.68 -12.34
N TYR A 72 35.65 -17.82 -12.42
CA TYR A 72 35.48 -16.39 -12.22
C TYR A 72 34.67 -15.76 -13.37
N THR A 73 34.87 -16.25 -14.59
CA THR A 73 34.07 -15.83 -15.75
C THR A 73 32.60 -16.23 -15.58
N GLY A 74 32.32 -17.46 -15.14
CA GLY A 74 30.95 -17.90 -14.84
C GLY A 74 30.27 -17.05 -13.76
N LEU A 75 30.97 -16.78 -12.65
CA LEU A 75 30.45 -15.91 -11.58
C LEU A 75 30.16 -14.48 -12.08
N ALA A 76 31.06 -13.93 -12.91
CA ALA A 76 30.87 -12.60 -13.47
C ALA A 76 29.64 -12.53 -14.39
N ILE A 77 29.39 -13.57 -15.19
CA ILE A 77 28.20 -13.64 -16.05
C ILE A 77 26.92 -13.66 -15.20
N VAL A 78 26.86 -14.53 -14.18
CA VAL A 78 25.69 -14.63 -13.29
C VAL A 78 25.43 -13.32 -12.56
N ASP A 79 26.47 -12.67 -12.04
CA ASP A 79 26.36 -11.40 -11.32
C ASP A 79 25.90 -10.25 -12.23
N VAL A 80 26.42 -10.18 -13.46
CA VAL A 80 26.00 -9.19 -14.47
C VAL A 80 24.53 -9.39 -14.85
N GLN A 81 24.10 -10.64 -15.08
CA GLN A 81 22.72 -10.94 -15.44
C GLN A 81 21.75 -10.67 -14.29
N GLY A 82 22.11 -11.04 -13.05
CA GLY A 82 21.31 -10.71 -11.87
C GLY A 82 21.12 -9.20 -11.70
N ASN A 83 22.21 -8.43 -11.81
CA ASN A 83 22.13 -6.96 -11.75
C ASN A 83 21.30 -6.37 -12.90
N PHE A 84 21.42 -6.92 -14.12
CA PHE A 84 20.61 -6.50 -15.26
C PHE A 84 19.12 -6.71 -15.01
N LEU A 85 18.73 -7.89 -14.54
CA LEU A 85 17.32 -8.23 -14.26
C LEU A 85 16.74 -7.34 -13.16
N VAL A 86 17.47 -7.12 -12.06
CA VAL A 86 17.03 -6.24 -10.96
C VAL A 86 16.89 -4.79 -11.42
N VAL A 87 17.85 -4.26 -12.19
CA VAL A 87 17.77 -2.89 -12.71
C VAL A 87 16.62 -2.73 -13.70
N LYS A 88 16.39 -3.75 -14.54
CA LYS A 88 15.26 -3.80 -15.47
C LYS A 88 13.94 -3.87 -14.72
N ALA A 89 13.85 -4.62 -13.62
CA ALA A 89 12.66 -4.70 -12.77
C ALA A 89 12.23 -3.32 -12.20
N TYR A 90 13.17 -2.43 -11.88
CA TYR A 90 12.84 -1.05 -11.44
C TYR A 90 12.13 -0.20 -12.52
N GLN A 91 12.17 -0.60 -13.79
CA GLN A 91 11.42 0.08 -14.85
C GLN A 91 9.94 -0.32 -14.86
N TYR A 92 9.62 -1.52 -14.37
CA TYR A 92 8.28 -2.10 -14.40
C TYR A 92 7.60 -2.14 -13.03
N SER A 93 8.38 -2.09 -11.95
CA SER A 93 7.90 -2.25 -10.57
C SER A 93 8.45 -1.17 -9.63
N SER A 94 7.88 -1.09 -8.42
CA SER A 94 8.28 -0.09 -7.42
C SER A 94 9.57 -0.48 -6.70
N ILE A 95 10.36 0.51 -6.24
CA ILE A 95 11.57 0.25 -5.44
C ILE A 95 11.26 -0.66 -4.25
N THR A 96 10.13 -0.42 -3.58
CA THR A 96 9.66 -1.21 -2.44
C THR A 96 9.32 -2.65 -2.81
N SER A 97 8.72 -2.90 -3.98
CA SER A 97 8.39 -4.24 -4.46
C SER A 97 9.64 -5.01 -4.88
N VAL A 98 10.55 -4.36 -5.60
CA VAL A 98 11.82 -4.99 -6.00
C VAL A 98 12.69 -5.29 -4.78
N ALA A 99 12.79 -4.36 -3.81
CA ALA A 99 13.51 -4.60 -2.55
C ALA A 99 12.89 -5.72 -1.71
N LEU A 100 11.59 -5.98 -1.88
CA LEU A 100 10.91 -7.09 -1.20
C LEU A 100 11.27 -8.44 -1.78
N LEU A 101 11.28 -8.54 -3.10
CA LEU A 101 11.73 -9.72 -3.81
C LEU A 101 13.23 -9.93 -3.61
N ASP A 102 14.00 -8.86 -3.45
CA ASP A 102 15.43 -8.94 -3.12
C ASP A 102 15.65 -9.57 -1.72
N CYS A 103 14.71 -9.45 -0.77
CA CYS A 103 14.78 -10.17 0.50
C CYS A 103 14.66 -11.70 0.34
N TRP A 104 14.10 -12.20 -0.76
CA TRP A 104 14.05 -13.64 -1.09
C TRP A 104 15.41 -14.21 -1.52
N THR A 105 16.38 -13.35 -1.85
CA THR A 105 17.77 -13.79 -2.06
C THR A 105 18.36 -14.41 -0.79
N ILE A 106 17.91 -14.01 0.40
CA ILE A 106 18.40 -14.53 1.67
C ILE A 106 18.11 -16.04 1.81
N PRO A 107 16.85 -16.53 1.66
CA PRO A 107 16.55 -17.96 1.57
C PRO A 107 17.36 -18.70 0.50
N TRP A 108 17.47 -18.14 -0.71
CA TRP A 108 18.20 -18.77 -1.81
C TRP A 108 19.69 -18.92 -1.51
N VAL A 109 20.31 -17.87 -0.96
CA VAL A 109 21.71 -17.92 -0.54
C VAL A 109 21.88 -18.99 0.54
N ILE A 110 20.99 -19.08 1.53
CA ILE A 110 21.04 -20.13 2.58
C ILE A 110 20.95 -21.53 1.97
N ILE A 111 20.05 -21.76 1.02
CA ILE A 111 19.89 -23.06 0.34
C ILE A 111 21.14 -23.40 -0.49
N LEU A 112 21.60 -22.47 -1.32
CA LEU A 112 22.75 -22.69 -2.21
C LEU A 112 24.04 -22.92 -1.44
N THR A 113 24.26 -22.21 -0.34
CA THR A 113 25.43 -22.39 0.52
C THR A 113 25.35 -23.65 1.39
N TRP A 114 24.14 -24.12 1.74
CA TRP A 114 23.95 -25.44 2.33
C TRP A 114 24.32 -26.54 1.34
N ILE A 115 23.85 -26.46 0.10
CA ILE A 115 24.11 -27.45 -0.97
C ILE A 115 25.58 -27.43 -1.40
N ALA A 116 26.14 -26.26 -1.72
CA ALA A 116 27.44 -26.14 -2.36
C ALA A 116 28.61 -26.18 -1.36
N MET A 117 28.42 -25.67 -0.14
CA MET A 117 29.50 -25.59 0.86
C MET A 117 29.27 -26.48 2.08
N GLY A 118 28.14 -27.20 2.16
CA GLY A 118 27.81 -28.05 3.30
C GLY A 118 27.53 -27.28 4.60
N THR A 119 27.28 -25.96 4.49
CA THR A 119 27.14 -25.06 5.63
C THR A 119 25.86 -25.37 6.39
N ARG A 120 25.96 -25.76 7.66
CA ARG A 120 24.78 -26.02 8.51
C ARG A 120 24.30 -24.72 9.16
N TYR A 121 23.11 -24.29 8.81
CA TYR A 121 22.45 -23.12 9.39
C TYR A 121 21.72 -23.50 10.68
N SER A 122 21.80 -22.64 11.69
CA SER A 122 21.02 -22.82 12.93
C SER A 122 19.58 -22.34 12.71
N LEU A 123 18.65 -22.86 13.51
CA LEU A 123 17.25 -22.41 13.50
C LEU A 123 17.13 -20.88 13.68
N GLY A 124 18.03 -20.27 14.46
CA GLY A 124 18.07 -18.82 14.66
C GLY A 124 18.41 -18.00 13.40
N GLN A 125 19.18 -18.57 12.48
CA GLN A 125 19.52 -17.90 11.21
C GLN A 125 18.37 -18.00 10.20
N PHE A 126 17.65 -19.12 10.17
CA PHE A 126 16.39 -19.25 9.41
C PHE A 126 15.31 -18.33 9.97
N LEU A 127 15.19 -18.24 11.30
CA LEU A 127 14.29 -17.30 11.96
C LEU A 127 14.66 -15.85 11.63
N GLY A 128 15.94 -15.49 11.57
CA GLY A 128 16.41 -14.16 11.17
C GLY A 128 16.05 -13.77 9.72
N ALA A 129 16.12 -14.71 8.78
CA ALA A 129 15.66 -14.49 7.41
C ALA A 129 14.13 -14.33 7.35
N GLY A 130 13.40 -15.17 8.10
CA GLY A 130 11.96 -15.05 8.26
C GLY A 130 11.52 -13.72 8.89
N THR A 131 12.29 -13.16 9.84
CA THR A 131 11.98 -11.88 10.45
C THR A 131 12.16 -10.69 9.51
N CYS A 132 13.02 -10.77 8.48
CA CYS A 132 13.12 -9.72 7.47
C CYS A 132 11.86 -9.66 6.58
N VAL A 133 11.39 -10.81 6.09
CA VAL A 133 10.16 -10.90 5.29
C VAL A 133 8.93 -10.58 6.14
N ALA A 134 8.86 -11.09 7.36
CA ALA A 134 7.81 -10.74 8.33
C ALA A 134 7.83 -9.25 8.70
N GLY A 135 9.00 -8.61 8.73
CA GLY A 135 9.15 -7.19 9.06
C GLY A 135 8.39 -6.27 8.11
N LEU A 136 8.38 -6.55 6.80
CA LEU A 136 7.59 -5.76 5.87
C LEU A 136 6.10 -6.09 5.94
N LEU A 137 5.72 -7.37 6.07
CA LEU A 137 4.32 -7.73 6.27
C LEU A 137 3.76 -7.04 7.53
N LEU A 138 4.53 -6.99 8.61
CA LEU A 138 4.20 -6.23 9.81
C LEU A 138 4.11 -4.73 9.55
N PHE A 139 4.97 -4.17 8.69
CA PHE A 139 4.89 -2.75 8.31
C PHE A 139 3.62 -2.43 7.50
N VAL A 140 3.26 -3.29 6.54
CA VAL A 140 2.01 -3.16 5.75
C VAL A 140 0.79 -3.25 6.66
N LEU A 141 0.76 -4.24 7.56
CA LEU A 141 -0.31 -4.39 8.54
C LEU A 141 -0.36 -3.17 9.49
N PHE A 142 0.78 -2.69 9.97
CA PHE A 142 0.86 -1.49 10.80
C PHE A 142 0.30 -0.26 10.08
N LEU A 143 0.63 -0.09 8.81
CA LEU A 143 0.12 1.00 7.99
C LEU A 143 -1.39 0.91 7.81
N GLY A 144 -1.91 -0.31 7.58
CA GLY A 144 -3.34 -0.61 7.58
C GLY A 144 -4.03 -0.21 8.88
N GLN A 145 -3.43 -0.53 10.03
CA GLN A 145 -3.96 -0.13 11.33
C GLN A 145 -3.93 1.38 11.55
N LEU A 146 -2.89 2.08 11.08
CA LEU A 146 -2.79 3.52 11.18
C LEU A 146 -3.87 4.24 10.36
N ILE A 147 -4.09 3.80 9.12
CA ILE A 147 -5.14 4.30 8.22
C ILE A 147 -6.52 4.03 8.83
N SER A 148 -6.72 2.81 9.33
CA SER A 148 -7.95 2.36 9.97
C SER A 148 -8.30 3.21 11.21
N LEU A 149 -7.30 3.58 12.02
CA LEU A 149 -7.46 4.51 13.15
C LEU A 149 -7.88 5.91 12.70
N PHE A 150 -7.27 6.45 11.64
CA PHE A 150 -7.65 7.77 11.11
C PHE A 150 -9.06 7.77 10.54
N LEU A 151 -9.45 6.71 9.83
CA LEU A 151 -10.82 6.52 9.35
C LEU A 151 -11.79 6.51 10.54
N ALA A 152 -11.52 5.69 11.57
CA ALA A 152 -12.35 5.61 12.77
C ALA A 152 -12.51 6.97 13.47
N ALA A 153 -11.41 7.73 13.60
CA ALA A 153 -11.44 9.07 14.19
C ALA A 153 -12.29 10.05 13.35
N SER A 154 -12.19 10.00 12.03
CA SER A 154 -13.00 10.84 11.12
C SER A 154 -14.49 10.48 11.19
N SER A 155 -14.85 9.19 11.12
CA SER A 155 -16.24 8.71 11.21
C SER A 155 -16.86 9.02 12.56
N PHE A 156 -16.11 8.84 13.65
CA PHE A 156 -16.55 9.21 15.00
C PHE A 156 -16.82 10.71 15.13
N THR A 157 -15.90 11.54 14.63
CA THR A 157 -16.04 13.00 14.66
C THR A 157 -17.25 13.46 13.83
N SER A 158 -17.44 12.88 12.65
CA SER A 158 -18.59 13.14 11.77
C SER A 158 -19.92 12.76 12.44
N SER A 159 -19.97 11.61 13.10
CA SER A 159 -21.16 11.22 13.87
C SER A 159 -21.47 12.20 15.01
N LEU A 160 -20.46 12.72 15.71
CA LEU A 160 -20.67 13.76 16.73
C LEU A 160 -21.19 15.07 16.14
N ILE A 161 -20.69 15.49 14.97
CA ILE A 161 -21.21 16.66 14.24
C ILE A 161 -22.68 16.47 13.90
N ALA A 162 -23.06 15.29 13.40
CA ALA A 162 -24.44 14.94 13.10
C ALA A 162 -25.34 14.92 14.36
N ASN A 163 -24.85 14.35 15.48
CA ASN A 163 -25.58 14.32 16.75
C ASN A 163 -25.80 15.72 17.36
N LEU A 164 -24.89 16.66 17.10
CA LEU A 164 -25.04 18.07 17.47
C LEU A 164 -25.97 18.85 16.51
N GLY A 165 -26.53 18.19 15.49
CA GLY A 165 -27.52 18.74 14.57
C GLY A 165 -26.94 19.51 13.39
N ALA A 166 -25.65 19.37 13.08
CA ALA A 166 -25.04 19.99 11.90
C ALA A 166 -25.03 19.03 10.70
N ASP A 167 -25.81 19.37 9.67
CA ASP A 167 -25.88 18.64 8.39
C ASP A 167 -25.02 19.32 7.32
N ALA A 168 -23.71 19.09 7.35
CA ALA A 168 -22.78 19.63 6.35
C ALA A 168 -21.65 18.65 5.96
N PRO A 169 -21.98 17.48 5.38
CA PRO A 169 -20.99 16.48 4.94
C PRO A 169 -19.96 17.02 3.93
N LEU A 170 -20.39 17.77 2.91
CA LEU A 170 -19.49 18.33 1.89
C LEU A 170 -18.57 19.40 2.49
N ALA A 171 -19.06 20.19 3.44
CA ALA A 171 -18.22 21.15 4.15
C ALA A 171 -17.11 20.46 4.99
N GLN A 172 -17.39 19.29 5.58
CA GLN A 172 -16.37 18.50 6.26
C GLN A 172 -15.28 18.05 5.27
N SER A 173 -15.67 17.47 4.14
CA SER A 173 -14.73 17.01 3.10
C SER A 173 -13.98 18.17 2.41
N PHE A 174 -14.60 19.35 2.27
CA PHE A 174 -13.98 20.53 1.69
C PHE A 174 -12.68 20.91 2.41
N PHE A 175 -12.67 20.90 3.74
CA PHE A 175 -11.45 21.22 4.50
C PHE A 175 -10.36 20.17 4.32
N THR A 176 -10.73 18.90 4.15
CA THR A 176 -9.80 17.81 3.79
C THR A 176 -9.14 18.09 2.43
N TYR A 177 -9.91 18.26 1.37
CA TYR A 177 -9.36 18.51 0.03
C TYR A 177 -8.61 19.85 -0.07
N LEU A 178 -9.02 20.86 0.70
CA LEU A 178 -8.28 22.11 0.84
C LEU A 178 -6.89 21.86 1.44
N SER A 179 -6.79 21.09 2.53
CA SER A 179 -5.51 20.77 3.16
C SER A 179 -4.59 19.95 2.23
N LEU A 180 -5.15 18.98 1.50
CA LEU A 180 -4.41 18.20 0.49
C LEU A 180 -3.89 19.09 -0.64
N THR A 181 -4.74 20.01 -1.14
CA THR A 181 -4.37 20.99 -2.17
C THR A 181 -3.22 21.88 -1.69
N LEU A 182 -3.33 22.42 -0.47
CA LEU A 182 -2.32 23.34 0.07
C LEU A 182 -1.00 22.63 0.30
N VAL A 183 -0.98 21.39 0.79
CA VAL A 183 0.27 20.67 1.06
C VAL A 183 0.83 20.03 -0.20
N TYR A 184 0.11 19.09 -0.81
CA TYR A 184 0.61 18.32 -1.95
C TYR A 184 0.60 19.13 -3.25
N GLY A 185 -0.38 20.01 -3.45
CA GLY A 185 -0.37 20.93 -4.59
C GLY A 185 0.83 21.88 -4.54
N SER A 186 1.17 22.42 -3.36
CA SER A 186 2.39 23.23 -3.21
C SER A 186 3.67 22.43 -3.48
N ILE A 187 3.76 21.18 -3.00
CA ILE A 187 4.90 20.30 -3.30
C ILE A 187 5.00 20.02 -4.80
N LEU A 188 3.88 19.74 -5.47
CA LEU A 188 3.86 19.48 -6.91
C LEU A 188 4.30 20.72 -7.72
N LEU A 189 3.81 21.91 -7.35
CA LEU A 189 4.21 23.19 -7.94
C LEU A 189 5.70 23.48 -7.71
N TYR A 190 6.21 23.20 -6.52
CA TYR A 190 7.63 23.34 -6.21
C TYR A 190 8.51 22.40 -7.04
N ARG A 191 8.09 21.14 -7.23
CA ARG A 191 8.78 20.15 -8.06
C ARG A 191 8.76 20.48 -9.55
N ARG A 192 7.83 21.33 -10.01
CA ARG A 192 7.64 21.71 -11.43
C ARG A 192 7.57 20.52 -12.38
N GLN A 193 7.03 19.39 -11.91
CA GLN A 193 6.87 18.20 -12.72
C GLN A 193 5.65 18.33 -13.63
N LYS A 194 5.78 17.90 -14.89
CA LYS A 194 4.63 17.80 -15.80
C LYS A 194 3.76 16.62 -15.36
N LEU A 195 2.44 16.81 -15.42
CA LEU A 195 1.48 15.73 -15.13
C LEU A 195 1.73 14.55 -16.06
N ARG A 196 1.89 13.36 -15.47
CA ARG A 196 2.09 12.10 -16.18
C ARG A 196 0.75 11.46 -16.59
N VAL A 197 -0.36 11.93 -16.05
CA VAL A 197 -1.73 11.54 -16.43
C VAL A 197 -2.51 12.78 -16.88
N PRO A 198 -3.31 12.69 -17.94
CA PRO A 198 -4.17 13.79 -18.34
C PRO A 198 -5.10 14.23 -17.20
N TRP A 199 -5.21 15.53 -16.98
CA TRP A 199 -5.93 16.13 -15.85
C TRP A 199 -7.39 15.64 -15.70
N TYR A 200 -8.06 15.33 -16.82
CA TYR A 200 -9.47 14.92 -16.81
C TYR A 200 -9.71 13.56 -16.13
N TRP A 201 -8.70 12.68 -16.07
CA TRP A 201 -8.80 11.43 -15.31
C TRP A 201 -8.90 11.71 -13.82
N TYR A 202 -8.09 12.65 -13.31
CA TYR A 202 -8.16 13.07 -11.91
C TYR A 202 -9.48 13.79 -11.57
N THR A 203 -10.08 14.48 -12.54
CA THR A 203 -11.42 15.06 -12.36
C THR A 203 -12.47 13.97 -12.15
N GLY A 204 -12.48 12.93 -13.00
CA GLY A 204 -13.40 11.80 -12.84
C GLY A 204 -13.20 11.07 -11.51
N LEU A 205 -11.94 10.82 -11.14
CA LEU A 205 -11.56 10.20 -9.88
C LEU A 205 -12.04 11.01 -8.67
N ALA A 206 -11.79 12.31 -8.66
CA ALA A 206 -12.21 13.21 -7.59
C ALA A 206 -13.74 13.33 -7.47
N ILE A 207 -14.48 13.30 -8.58
CA ILE A 207 -15.95 13.29 -8.53
C ILE A 207 -16.45 12.03 -7.81
N VAL A 208 -15.95 10.86 -8.21
CA VAL A 208 -16.38 9.60 -7.61
C VAL A 208 -15.97 9.53 -6.13
N ASP A 209 -14.78 10.01 -5.79
CA ASP A 209 -14.29 10.07 -4.41
C ASP A 209 -15.16 10.98 -3.52
N VAL A 210 -15.44 12.22 -3.98
CA VAL A 210 -16.30 13.17 -3.27
C VAL A 210 -17.72 12.61 -3.10
N GLN A 211 -18.28 11.97 -4.13
CA GLN A 211 -19.60 11.36 -4.07
C GLN A 211 -19.66 10.20 -3.06
N GLY A 212 -18.64 9.33 -3.03
CA GLY A 212 -18.53 8.27 -2.03
C GLY A 212 -18.55 8.83 -0.61
N ASN A 213 -17.69 9.82 -0.34
CA ASN A 213 -17.61 10.49 0.96
C ASN A 213 -18.93 11.17 1.32
N PHE A 214 -19.54 11.92 0.40
CA PHE A 214 -20.82 12.58 0.62
C PHE A 214 -21.93 11.60 1.00
N LEU A 215 -22.09 10.50 0.24
CA LEU A 215 -23.15 9.52 0.45
C LEU A 215 -23.02 8.81 1.80
N VAL A 216 -21.82 8.36 2.17
CA VAL A 216 -21.57 7.66 3.44
C VAL A 216 -21.69 8.60 4.63
N VAL A 217 -21.10 9.79 4.56
CA VAL A 217 -21.19 10.77 5.66
C VAL A 217 -22.64 11.20 5.87
N LYS A 218 -23.41 11.38 4.79
CA LYS A 218 -24.84 11.69 4.86
C LYS A 218 -25.67 10.54 5.42
N ALA A 219 -25.27 9.29 5.21
CA ALA A 219 -25.97 8.13 5.75
C ALA A 219 -25.99 8.10 7.29
N TYR A 220 -24.97 8.64 7.97
CA TYR A 220 -24.94 8.74 9.45
C TYR A 220 -26.09 9.58 10.05
N GLN A 221 -26.79 10.39 9.25
CA GLN A 221 -27.98 11.11 9.70
C GLN A 221 -29.27 10.27 9.66
N TYR A 222 -29.27 9.19 8.87
CA TYR A 222 -30.46 8.39 8.57
C TYR A 222 -30.37 6.97 9.13
N SER A 223 -29.16 6.44 9.30
CA SER A 223 -28.88 5.08 9.78
C SER A 223 -27.93 5.10 10.98
N SER A 224 -27.79 3.97 11.67
CA SER A 224 -26.89 3.83 12.82
C SER A 224 -25.45 3.58 12.38
N ILE A 225 -24.47 3.88 13.24
CA ILE A 225 -23.05 3.63 12.96
C ILE A 225 -22.81 2.14 12.65
N THR A 226 -23.49 1.25 13.39
CA THR A 226 -23.45 -0.21 13.24
C THR A 226 -23.99 -0.66 11.87
N SER A 227 -25.08 -0.06 11.37
CA SER A 227 -25.61 -0.37 10.02
C SER A 227 -24.69 0.14 8.91
N VAL A 228 -24.14 1.34 9.07
CA VAL A 228 -23.21 1.92 8.09
C VAL A 228 -21.93 1.08 8.01
N ALA A 229 -21.36 0.68 9.14
CA ALA A 229 -20.18 -0.22 9.20
C ALA A 229 -20.42 -1.56 8.48
N LEU A 230 -21.59 -2.16 8.70
CA LEU A 230 -22.03 -3.39 8.03
C LEU A 230 -22.04 -3.26 6.52
N LEU A 231 -22.69 -2.21 6.04
CA LEU A 231 -22.92 -2.00 4.62
C LEU A 231 -21.65 -1.50 3.92
N ASP A 232 -20.73 -0.83 4.63
CA ASP A 232 -19.46 -0.39 4.07
C ASP A 232 -18.57 -1.56 3.62
N CYS A 233 -18.76 -2.76 4.20
CA CYS A 233 -18.11 -3.99 3.75
C CYS A 233 -18.40 -4.35 2.30
N TRP A 234 -19.51 -3.86 1.73
CA TRP A 234 -19.85 -4.11 0.33
C TRP A 234 -18.81 -3.51 -0.63
N THR A 235 -17.96 -2.60 -0.15
CA THR A 235 -16.78 -2.11 -0.88
C THR A 235 -15.82 -3.24 -1.24
N ILE A 236 -15.68 -4.29 -0.39
CA ILE A 236 -14.74 -5.40 -0.64
C ILE A 236 -15.14 -6.23 -1.88
N PRO A 237 -16.37 -6.76 -2.00
CA PRO A 237 -16.82 -7.41 -3.24
C PRO A 237 -16.63 -6.52 -4.48
N TRP A 238 -16.99 -5.24 -4.40
CA TRP A 238 -16.84 -4.32 -5.53
C TRP A 238 -15.37 -4.14 -5.93
N VAL A 239 -14.47 -3.96 -4.97
CA VAL A 239 -13.03 -3.80 -5.24
C VAL A 239 -12.45 -5.08 -5.83
N ILE A 240 -12.83 -6.27 -5.34
CA ILE A 240 -12.38 -7.56 -5.92
C ILE A 240 -12.83 -7.66 -7.39
N ILE A 241 -14.09 -7.33 -7.69
CA ILE A 241 -14.62 -7.37 -9.06
C ILE A 241 -13.90 -6.33 -9.94
N LEU A 242 -13.74 -5.10 -9.47
CA LEU A 242 -13.14 -4.01 -10.24
C LEU A 242 -11.65 -4.22 -10.47
N THR A 243 -10.90 -4.70 -9.47
CA THR A 243 -9.48 -5.05 -9.65
C THR A 243 -9.30 -6.24 -10.59
N TRP A 244 -10.22 -7.22 -10.57
CA TRP A 244 -10.22 -8.32 -11.54
C TRP A 244 -10.44 -7.80 -12.97
N ILE A 245 -11.42 -6.92 -13.19
CA ILE A 245 -11.74 -6.39 -14.52
C ILE A 245 -10.70 -5.36 -15.02
N ALA A 246 -10.34 -4.39 -14.18
CA ALA A 246 -9.53 -3.25 -14.57
C ALA A 246 -8.02 -3.51 -14.49
N MET A 247 -7.58 -4.38 -13.57
CA MET A 247 -6.16 -4.68 -13.34
C MET A 247 -5.77 -6.12 -13.67
N GLY A 248 -6.73 -7.01 -13.95
CA GLY A 248 -6.45 -8.42 -14.21
C GLY A 248 -5.99 -9.18 -12.96
N THR A 249 -6.31 -8.70 -11.76
CA THR A 249 -5.89 -9.33 -10.50
C THR A 249 -6.52 -10.71 -10.37
N ARG A 250 -5.69 -11.74 -10.17
CA ARG A 250 -6.12 -13.12 -9.92
C ARG A 250 -6.07 -13.37 -8.43
N TYR A 251 -7.16 -13.92 -7.89
CA TYR A 251 -7.29 -14.21 -6.47
C TYR A 251 -7.22 -15.71 -6.21
N SER A 252 -6.45 -16.13 -5.20
CA SER A 252 -6.45 -17.53 -4.75
C SER A 252 -7.65 -17.82 -3.85
N LEU A 253 -7.97 -19.12 -3.70
CA LEU A 253 -8.98 -19.56 -2.74
C LEU A 253 -8.63 -19.10 -1.31
N GLY A 254 -7.34 -19.09 -0.96
CA GLY A 254 -6.86 -18.61 0.34
C GLY A 254 -7.16 -17.13 0.59
N GLN A 255 -7.07 -16.28 -0.44
CA GLN A 255 -7.46 -14.87 -0.33
C GLN A 255 -8.97 -14.69 -0.13
N PHE A 256 -9.80 -15.48 -0.82
CA PHE A 256 -11.25 -15.47 -0.56
C PHE A 256 -11.58 -15.94 0.86
N LEU A 257 -10.88 -16.96 1.36
CA LEU A 257 -11.03 -17.42 2.75
C LEU A 257 -10.60 -16.35 3.76
N GLY A 258 -9.47 -15.66 3.51
CA GLY A 258 -9.02 -14.55 4.34
C GLY A 258 -10.03 -13.40 4.37
N ALA A 259 -10.52 -12.97 3.20
CA ALA A 259 -11.53 -11.92 3.09
C ALA A 259 -12.85 -12.30 3.79
N GLY A 260 -13.33 -13.53 3.56
CA GLY A 260 -14.52 -14.06 4.24
C GLY A 260 -14.36 -14.12 5.76
N THR A 261 -13.17 -14.46 6.24
CA THR A 261 -12.84 -14.46 7.67
C THR A 261 -12.91 -13.04 8.25
N CYS A 262 -12.38 -12.03 7.56
CA CYS A 262 -12.49 -10.63 8.00
C CYS A 262 -13.95 -10.16 8.09
N VAL A 263 -14.77 -10.48 7.08
CA VAL A 263 -16.21 -10.14 7.08
C VAL A 263 -16.95 -10.84 8.21
N ALA A 264 -16.64 -12.12 8.47
CA ALA A 264 -17.19 -12.86 9.60
C ALA A 264 -16.79 -12.24 10.96
N GLY A 265 -15.56 -11.78 11.08
CA GLY A 265 -15.07 -11.04 12.25
C GLY A 265 -15.89 -9.77 12.49
N LEU A 266 -16.17 -8.99 11.45
CA LEU A 266 -17.04 -7.82 11.60
C LEU A 266 -18.47 -8.24 12.01
N ALA A 267 -19.06 -9.26 11.36
CA ALA A 267 -20.39 -9.75 11.72
C ALA A 267 -20.52 -10.05 13.23
N LEU A 268 -19.49 -10.63 13.85
CA LEU A 268 -19.44 -10.88 15.30
C LEU A 268 -19.50 -9.60 16.14
N VAL A 269 -18.79 -8.53 15.74
CA VAL A 269 -18.89 -7.21 16.42
C VAL A 269 -20.32 -6.72 16.43
N LEU A 270 -21.01 -6.88 15.31
CA LEU A 270 -22.33 -6.29 15.12
C LEU A 270 -23.40 -7.09 15.86
N PHE A 271 -23.25 -8.43 15.93
CA PHE A 271 -24.06 -9.26 16.82
C PHE A 271 -23.88 -8.88 18.28
N SER A 272 -22.67 -8.46 18.68
CA SER A 272 -22.41 -7.95 20.02
C SER A 272 -23.17 -6.64 20.29
N ASP A 273 -23.22 -5.74 19.31
CA ASP A 273 -23.87 -4.43 19.44
C ASP A 273 -25.41 -4.48 19.28
N ALA A 274 -25.93 -5.57 18.71
CA ALA A 274 -27.37 -5.77 18.48
C ALA A 274 -28.20 -5.83 19.78
N GLY A 275 -27.58 -6.15 20.92
CA GLY A 275 -28.23 -6.16 22.23
C GLY A 275 -28.40 -4.77 22.88
N ALA A 276 -27.68 -3.74 22.40
CA ALA A 276 -27.57 -2.44 23.06
C ALA A 276 -28.16 -1.25 22.26
N SER A 277 -28.61 -1.46 21.02
CA SER A 277 -28.96 -0.38 20.08
C SER A 277 -30.45 -0.30 19.76
N GLY A 278 -31.23 0.16 20.75
CA GLY A 278 -32.62 0.60 20.55
C GLY A 278 -32.70 2.05 20.09
N GLU A 279 -32.21 2.38 18.88
CA GLU A 279 -32.50 3.66 18.21
C GLU A 279 -32.14 3.57 16.72
N GLY A 280 -33.09 3.08 15.91
CA GLY A 280 -33.00 3.14 14.45
C GLY A 280 -33.13 4.59 13.99
N GLY A 281 -32.23 5.04 13.11
CA GLY A 281 -32.29 6.40 12.56
C GLY A 281 -33.64 6.71 11.90
N LYS A 282 -33.94 8.00 11.67
CA LYS A 282 -35.29 8.46 11.27
C LYS A 282 -35.84 7.78 9.99
N LYS A 283 -34.96 7.29 9.10
CA LYS A 283 -35.28 6.57 7.86
C LYS A 283 -34.14 5.59 7.49
N PRO A 284 -34.08 4.40 8.12
CA PRO A 284 -32.92 3.51 8.00
C PRO A 284 -32.68 3.04 6.55
N LEU A 285 -33.74 2.69 5.82
CA LEU A 285 -33.67 2.26 4.41
C LEU A 285 -33.01 3.29 3.48
N LEU A 286 -33.23 4.59 3.73
CA LEU A 286 -32.60 5.65 2.94
C LEU A 286 -31.09 5.68 3.22
N GLY A 287 -30.71 5.63 4.50
CA GLY A 287 -29.31 5.57 4.90
C GLY A 287 -28.61 4.35 4.32
N ASP A 288 -29.23 3.18 4.39
CA ASP A 288 -28.66 1.93 3.88
C ASP A 288 -28.43 1.98 2.35
N THR A 289 -29.37 2.55 1.60
CA THR A 289 -29.23 2.76 0.15
C THR A 289 -28.08 3.73 -0.18
N LEU A 290 -27.92 4.80 0.61
CA LEU A 290 -26.82 5.75 0.46
C LEU A 290 -25.47 5.08 0.71
N VAL A 291 -25.35 4.22 1.73
CA VAL A 291 -24.10 3.49 2.00
C VAL A 291 -23.76 2.58 0.85
N ILE A 292 -24.70 1.78 0.34
CA ILE A 292 -24.44 0.86 -0.79
C ILE A 292 -23.97 1.65 -2.03
N ALA A 293 -24.62 2.77 -2.35
CA ALA A 293 -24.16 3.63 -3.45
C ALA A 293 -22.77 4.23 -3.17
N GLY A 294 -22.50 4.62 -1.93
CA GLY A 294 -21.19 5.10 -1.46
C GLY A 294 -20.09 4.05 -1.60
N THR A 295 -20.34 2.80 -1.23
CA THR A 295 -19.36 1.69 -1.34
C THR A 295 -18.92 1.43 -2.77
N LEU A 296 -19.84 1.56 -3.73
CA LEU A 296 -19.51 1.43 -5.15
C LEU A 296 -18.60 2.58 -5.60
N CYS A 297 -18.89 3.81 -5.16
CA CYS A 297 -18.04 4.96 -5.43
C CYS A 297 -16.65 4.81 -4.80
N TYR A 298 -16.58 4.40 -3.53
CA TYR A 298 -15.30 4.07 -2.88
C TYR A 298 -14.53 3.01 -3.64
N ALA A 299 -15.19 1.95 -4.11
CA ALA A 299 -14.51 0.92 -4.88
C ALA A 299 -13.89 1.46 -6.18
N PHE A 300 -14.61 2.29 -6.94
CA PHE A 300 -14.07 2.96 -8.12
C PHE A 300 -12.92 3.93 -7.78
N SER A 301 -13.06 4.72 -6.71
CA SER A 301 -12.02 5.65 -6.24
C SER A 301 -10.75 4.87 -5.88
N ASN A 302 -10.87 3.88 -5.00
CA ASN A 302 -9.75 3.08 -4.49
C ASN A 302 -9.00 2.34 -5.61
N VAL A 303 -9.72 1.73 -6.57
CA VAL A 303 -9.09 1.02 -7.69
C VAL A 303 -8.46 2.00 -8.69
N GLY A 304 -9.10 3.14 -8.93
CA GLY A 304 -8.54 4.20 -9.77
C GLY A 304 -7.25 4.81 -9.18
N GLU A 305 -7.24 5.03 -7.87
CA GLU A 305 -6.09 5.52 -7.13
C GLU A 305 -4.97 4.48 -7.06
N GLU A 306 -5.28 3.20 -6.85
CA GLU A 306 -4.30 2.11 -6.94
C GLU A 306 -3.61 2.12 -8.30
N PHE A 307 -4.39 2.18 -9.38
CA PHE A 307 -3.87 2.21 -10.74
C PHE A 307 -2.95 3.41 -10.97
N CYS A 308 -3.35 4.59 -10.50
CA CYS A 308 -2.55 5.81 -10.63
C CYS A 308 -1.27 5.74 -9.79
N VAL A 309 -1.36 5.32 -8.53
CA VAL A 309 -0.24 5.29 -7.58
C VAL A 309 0.81 4.24 -7.91
N LYS A 310 0.40 3.08 -8.44
CA LYS A 310 1.34 2.03 -8.88
C LYS A 310 2.10 2.44 -10.15
N LYS A 311 1.45 3.15 -11.07
CA LYS A 311 2.05 3.54 -12.36
C LYS A 311 2.68 4.94 -12.39
N LYS A 312 2.36 5.82 -11.44
CA LYS A 312 2.66 7.26 -11.50
C LYS A 312 3.16 7.79 -10.15
N ASP A 313 3.42 9.10 -10.09
CA ASP A 313 3.90 9.73 -8.87
C ASP A 313 2.77 9.88 -7.84
N ARG A 314 3.04 9.47 -6.60
CA ARG A 314 2.06 9.54 -5.50
C ARG A 314 1.65 10.97 -5.18
N VAL A 315 2.62 11.89 -5.20
CA VAL A 315 2.38 13.30 -4.89
C VAL A 315 1.48 13.93 -5.96
N GLU A 316 1.71 13.59 -7.24
CA GLU A 316 0.80 13.99 -8.33
C GLU A 316 -0.64 13.53 -8.08
N VAL A 317 -0.87 12.26 -7.75
CA VAL A 317 -2.23 11.73 -7.52
C VAL A 317 -2.93 12.47 -6.38
N ILE A 318 -2.29 12.58 -5.21
CA ILE A 318 -2.90 13.23 -4.03
C ILE A 318 -3.12 14.72 -4.27
N ALA A 319 -2.18 15.40 -4.93
CA ALA A 319 -2.32 16.82 -5.26
C ALA A 319 -3.49 17.08 -6.19
N MET A 320 -3.61 16.29 -7.27
CA MET A 320 -4.69 16.47 -8.25
C MET A 320 -6.05 16.05 -7.69
N LEU A 321 -6.10 15.00 -6.87
CA LEU A 321 -7.31 14.62 -6.12
C LEU A 321 -7.73 15.74 -5.17
N GLY A 322 -6.78 16.34 -4.43
CA GLY A 322 -7.03 17.50 -3.59
C GLY A 322 -7.62 18.68 -4.36
N VAL A 323 -6.99 19.07 -5.48
CA VAL A 323 -7.42 20.24 -6.27
C VAL A 323 -8.82 20.03 -6.85
N PHE A 324 -9.06 18.89 -7.53
CA PHE A 324 -10.35 18.64 -8.14
C PHE A 324 -11.43 18.34 -7.10
N GLY A 325 -11.11 17.60 -6.03
CA GLY A 325 -12.03 17.35 -4.92
C GLY A 325 -12.47 18.65 -4.25
N LEU A 326 -11.55 19.60 -4.07
CA LEU A 326 -11.86 20.94 -3.56
C LEU A 326 -12.86 21.69 -4.45
N LEU A 327 -12.65 21.65 -5.78
CA LEU A 327 -13.55 22.30 -6.75
C LEU A 327 -14.94 21.66 -6.79
N VAL A 328 -15.00 20.33 -6.76
CA VAL A 328 -16.26 19.57 -6.72
C VAL A 328 -17.00 19.88 -5.43
N CYS A 329 -16.35 19.76 -4.27
CA CYS A 329 -16.95 20.12 -2.98
C CYS A 329 -17.44 21.57 -2.95
N ALA A 330 -16.65 22.54 -3.43
CA ALA A 330 -17.06 23.94 -3.47
C ALA A 330 -18.34 24.15 -4.29
N THR A 331 -18.44 23.47 -5.43
CA THR A 331 -19.60 23.53 -6.33
C THR A 331 -20.82 22.89 -5.67
N GLU A 332 -20.65 21.69 -5.10
CA GLU A 332 -21.75 20.94 -4.48
C GLU A 332 -22.24 21.60 -3.18
N ILE A 333 -21.36 22.21 -2.39
CA ILE A 333 -21.75 23.01 -1.22
C ILE A 333 -22.68 24.16 -1.64
N ALA A 334 -22.34 24.87 -2.72
CA ALA A 334 -23.14 25.98 -3.21
C ALA A 334 -24.55 25.54 -3.66
N ILE A 335 -24.69 24.31 -4.17
CA ILE A 335 -25.94 23.75 -4.67
C ILE A 335 -26.77 23.10 -3.55
N PHE A 336 -26.16 22.25 -2.72
CA PHE A 336 -26.86 21.34 -1.82
C PHE A 336 -26.84 21.77 -0.34
N GLU A 337 -25.75 22.37 0.15
CA GLU A 337 -25.55 22.58 1.60
C GLU A 337 -25.63 24.04 2.05
N ARG A 338 -25.84 24.99 1.13
CA ARG A 338 -25.85 26.43 1.46
C ARG A 338 -26.82 26.78 2.59
N LYS A 339 -28.02 26.21 2.60
CA LYS A 339 -29.02 26.47 3.65
C LYS A 339 -28.65 25.78 4.96
N ASN A 340 -28.24 24.52 4.90
CA ASN A 340 -27.83 23.76 6.07
C ASN A 340 -26.66 24.46 6.80
N LEU A 341 -25.67 24.98 6.06
CA LEU A 341 -24.54 25.71 6.64
C LEU A 341 -24.94 27.01 7.34
N GLN A 342 -26.04 27.65 6.93
CA GLN A 342 -26.57 28.82 7.62
C GLN A 342 -27.28 28.46 8.94
N GLU A 343 -27.80 27.23 9.04
CA GLU A 343 -28.48 26.72 10.23
C GLU A 343 -27.49 26.16 11.27
N VAL A 344 -26.23 25.89 10.88
CA VAL A 344 -25.18 25.43 11.80
C VAL A 344 -24.89 26.50 12.85
N LYS A 345 -25.05 26.12 14.12
CA LYS A 345 -24.64 26.93 15.26
C LYS A 345 -23.13 26.77 15.50
N TRP A 346 -22.36 27.71 14.96
CA TRP A 346 -20.90 27.76 15.11
C TRP A 346 -20.50 28.03 16.57
N SER A 347 -20.13 26.96 17.27
CA SER A 347 -19.55 26.99 18.62
C SER A 347 -18.06 26.56 18.57
N PRO A 348 -17.24 26.88 19.58
CA PRO A 348 -15.86 26.40 19.64
C PRO A 348 -15.74 24.87 19.51
N THR A 349 -16.71 24.13 20.08
CA THR A 349 -16.81 22.67 19.96
C THR A 349 -17.11 22.23 18.52
N MET A 350 -18.03 22.90 17.83
CA MET A 350 -18.33 22.56 16.43
C MET A 350 -17.10 22.81 15.54
N ILE A 351 -16.42 23.94 15.72
CA ILE A 351 -15.21 24.29 14.96
C ILE A 351 -14.09 23.26 15.23
N SER A 352 -13.89 22.84 16.48
CA SER A 352 -12.87 21.84 16.81
C SER A 352 -13.18 20.47 16.24
N LEU A 353 -14.46 20.08 16.17
CA LEU A 353 -14.87 18.83 15.50
C LEU A 353 -14.61 18.88 13.99
N PHE A 354 -14.95 19.97 13.29
CA PHE A 354 -14.60 20.13 11.87
C PHE A 354 -13.08 20.09 11.64
N ALA A 355 -12.30 20.74 12.51
CA ALA A 355 -10.85 20.69 12.44
C ALA A 355 -10.29 19.28 12.70
N GLY A 356 -10.85 18.57 13.69
CA GLY A 356 -10.48 17.19 14.01
C GLY A 356 -10.78 16.23 12.85
N PHE A 357 -11.94 16.38 12.23
CA PHE A 357 -12.31 15.61 11.03
C PHE A 357 -11.33 15.87 9.89
N ALA A 358 -11.05 17.14 9.57
CA ALA A 358 -10.14 17.51 8.50
C ALA A 358 -8.72 17.00 8.76
N ALA A 359 -8.23 17.08 10.00
CA ALA A 359 -6.91 16.58 10.38
C ALA A 359 -6.81 15.06 10.25
N ALA A 360 -7.78 14.30 10.79
CA ALA A 360 -7.81 12.85 10.68
C ALA A 360 -7.89 12.40 9.21
N SER A 361 -8.77 13.04 8.43
CA SER A 361 -8.94 12.74 7.01
C SER A 361 -7.68 13.11 6.20
N PHE A 362 -7.04 14.24 6.46
CA PHE A 362 -5.78 14.61 5.82
C PHE A 362 -4.67 13.58 6.08
N LEU A 363 -4.58 13.08 7.31
CA LEU A 363 -3.62 12.02 7.67
C LEU A 363 -3.96 10.70 6.97
N PHE A 364 -5.24 10.34 6.89
CA PHE A 364 -5.73 9.20 6.11
C PHE A 364 -5.27 9.30 4.64
N TYR A 365 -5.63 10.40 3.95
CA TYR A 365 -5.27 10.63 2.53
C TYR A 365 -3.76 10.73 2.29
N SER A 366 -2.99 11.10 3.31
CA SER A 366 -1.52 11.13 3.24
C SER A 366 -0.88 9.75 3.35
N VAL A 367 -1.46 8.84 4.12
CA VAL A 367 -0.86 7.53 4.42
C VAL A 367 -1.37 6.44 3.48
N PHE A 368 -2.66 6.43 3.11
CA PHE A 368 -3.21 5.34 2.31
C PHE A 368 -2.59 5.12 0.92
N PRO A 369 -2.01 6.11 0.19
CA PRO A 369 -1.38 5.84 -1.10
C PRO A 369 -0.11 5.02 -0.93
N PHE A 370 0.51 5.03 0.26
CA PHE A 370 1.62 4.13 0.56
C PHE A 370 1.11 2.68 0.65
N LEU A 371 -0.03 2.45 1.32
CA LEU A 371 -0.61 1.12 1.43
C LEU A 371 -1.08 0.60 0.07
N LEU A 372 -1.84 1.39 -0.70
CA LEU A 372 -2.27 1.01 -2.05
C LEU A 372 -1.09 0.65 -2.97
N LYS A 373 0.03 1.36 -2.85
CA LYS A 373 1.23 1.05 -3.63
C LYS A 373 1.84 -0.30 -3.27
N MET A 374 1.80 -0.67 -1.99
CA MET A 374 2.45 -1.87 -1.46
C MET A 374 1.57 -3.12 -1.53
N SER A 375 0.25 -2.99 -1.39
CA SER A 375 -0.66 -4.13 -1.22
C SER A 375 -1.99 -4.01 -1.97
N GLY A 376 -2.18 -2.97 -2.78
CA GLY A 376 -3.39 -2.76 -3.57
C GLY A 376 -4.66 -2.42 -2.78
N ALA A 377 -5.75 -2.21 -3.52
CA ALA A 377 -7.03 -1.74 -3.00
C ALA A 377 -7.76 -2.78 -2.15
N THR A 378 -7.59 -4.07 -2.43
CA THR A 378 -8.29 -5.13 -1.70
C THR A 378 -7.75 -5.28 -0.28
N LEU A 379 -6.42 -5.41 -0.08
CA LEU A 379 -5.86 -5.45 1.28
C LEU A 379 -6.11 -4.14 2.04
N PHE A 380 -6.09 -2.99 1.34
CA PHE A 380 -6.47 -1.71 1.92
C PHE A 380 -7.89 -1.76 2.50
N ASN A 381 -8.90 -2.17 1.72
CA ASN A 381 -10.28 -2.26 2.19
C ASN A 381 -10.49 -3.31 3.29
N LEU A 382 -9.79 -4.45 3.22
CA LEU A 382 -9.80 -5.43 4.31
C LEU A 382 -9.22 -4.84 5.60
N SER A 383 -8.19 -4.01 5.50
CA SER A 383 -7.61 -3.31 6.65
C SER A 383 -8.54 -2.25 7.21
N LEU A 384 -9.43 -1.66 6.40
CA LEU A 384 -10.42 -0.70 6.89
C LEU A 384 -11.48 -1.35 7.80
N LEU A 385 -11.68 -2.66 7.73
CA LEU A 385 -12.59 -3.38 8.65
C LEU A 385 -12.16 -3.27 10.12
N THR A 386 -10.88 -3.02 10.39
CA THR A 386 -10.45 -2.74 11.77
C THR A 386 -10.83 -1.31 12.23
N SER A 387 -11.44 -0.49 11.39
CA SER A 387 -11.76 0.91 11.76
C SER A 387 -12.96 0.94 12.69
N ASP A 388 -13.92 0.05 12.45
CA ASP A 388 -14.99 -0.27 13.39
C ASP A 388 -14.40 -0.72 14.72
N MET A 389 -13.29 -1.47 14.67
CA MET A 389 -12.56 -1.92 15.86
C MET A 389 -12.03 -0.73 16.68
N TRP A 390 -11.40 0.22 15.99
CA TRP A 390 -10.88 1.45 16.58
C TRP A 390 -11.99 2.38 17.07
N ALA A 391 -13.14 2.42 16.39
CA ALA A 391 -14.26 3.27 16.75
C ALA A 391 -14.83 2.89 18.12
N VAL A 392 -14.98 1.60 18.45
CA VAL A 392 -15.41 1.22 19.81
C VAL A 392 -14.32 1.46 20.83
N LEU A 393 -13.03 1.24 20.51
CA LEU A 393 -11.95 1.60 21.44
C LEU A 393 -11.99 3.08 21.82
N ILE A 394 -12.21 3.96 20.84
CA ILE A 394 -12.43 5.40 21.08
C ILE A 394 -13.63 5.60 22.02
N ARG A 395 -14.75 4.90 21.81
CA ARG A 395 -15.92 4.97 22.72
C ARG A 395 -15.62 4.48 24.13
N ILE A 396 -14.85 3.41 24.31
CA ILE A 396 -14.43 2.91 25.63
C ILE A 396 -13.62 3.98 26.36
N PHE A 397 -12.60 4.53 25.71
CA PHE A 397 -11.69 5.48 26.36
C PHE A 397 -12.35 6.83 26.64
N PHE A 398 -13.18 7.33 25.71
CA PHE A 398 -13.84 8.63 25.87
C PHE A 398 -15.14 8.57 26.67
N TYR A 399 -15.98 7.55 26.48
CA TYR A 399 -17.31 7.44 27.09
C TYR A 399 -17.43 6.40 28.20
N ARG A 400 -16.35 5.67 28.52
CA ARG A 400 -16.33 4.63 29.57
C ARG A 400 -17.43 3.56 29.41
N GLN A 401 -17.82 3.27 28.17
CA GLN A 401 -18.77 2.20 27.87
C GLN A 401 -18.16 0.82 28.13
N GLN A 402 -18.96 -0.11 28.67
CA GLN A 402 -18.58 -1.51 28.81
C GLN A 402 -18.73 -2.22 27.48
N VAL A 403 -17.78 -3.10 27.16
CA VAL A 403 -17.75 -3.83 25.89
C VAL A 403 -17.79 -5.32 26.17
N ASP A 404 -18.56 -6.04 25.35
CA ASP A 404 -18.69 -7.48 25.43
C ASP A 404 -17.35 -8.17 25.08
N TRP A 405 -17.12 -9.34 25.68
CA TRP A 405 -15.98 -10.18 25.35
C TRP A 405 -15.95 -10.57 23.86
N LEU A 406 -17.11 -10.70 23.21
CA LEU A 406 -17.25 -11.05 21.80
C LEU A 406 -16.47 -10.10 20.87
N TYR A 407 -16.25 -8.87 21.32
CA TYR A 407 -15.46 -7.87 20.61
C TYR A 407 -13.98 -8.25 20.45
N PHE A 408 -13.37 -8.79 21.52
CA PHE A 408 -11.97 -9.25 21.48
C PHE A 408 -11.80 -10.47 20.59
N LEU A 409 -12.81 -11.37 20.59
CA LEU A 409 -12.84 -12.50 19.68
C LEU A 409 -12.93 -12.02 18.23
N ALA A 410 -13.83 -11.08 17.94
CA ALA A 410 -13.99 -10.50 16.61
C ALA A 410 -12.71 -9.84 16.10
N PHE A 411 -11.99 -9.10 16.95
CA PHE A 411 -10.68 -8.52 16.61
C PHE A 411 -9.66 -9.60 16.22
N GLY A 412 -9.58 -10.69 17.00
CA GLY A 412 -8.73 -11.83 16.69
C GLY A 412 -9.08 -12.47 15.34
N VAL A 413 -10.36 -12.63 15.04
CA VAL A 413 -10.84 -13.19 13.76
C VAL A 413 -10.47 -12.28 12.59
N VAL A 414 -10.67 -10.96 12.68
CA VAL A 414 -10.27 -10.01 11.62
C VAL A 414 -8.75 -10.03 11.40
N ALA A 415 -7.96 -10.04 12.48
CA ALA A 415 -6.50 -10.12 12.39
C ALA A 415 -6.03 -11.42 11.70
N ILE A 416 -6.64 -12.56 12.04
CA ILE A 416 -6.36 -13.84 11.39
C ILE A 416 -6.71 -13.78 9.90
N GLY A 417 -7.86 -13.21 9.55
CA GLY A 417 -8.27 -13.04 8.15
C GLY A 417 -7.29 -12.19 7.35
N LEU A 418 -6.79 -11.09 7.92
CA LEU A 418 -5.78 -10.22 7.31
C LEU A 418 -4.45 -10.96 7.09
N ILE A 419 -4.02 -11.77 8.06
CA ILE A 419 -2.80 -12.58 7.95
C ILE A 419 -2.97 -13.63 6.85
N ILE A 420 -4.08 -14.37 6.84
CA ILE A 420 -4.38 -15.38 5.82
C ILE A 420 -4.36 -14.74 4.43
N TYR A 421 -5.02 -13.59 4.27
CA TYR A 421 -5.05 -12.89 2.99
C TYR A 421 -3.63 -12.48 2.53
N SER A 422 -2.88 -11.82 3.42
CA SER A 422 -1.54 -11.27 3.10
C SER A 422 -0.52 -12.35 2.76
N VAL A 423 -0.55 -13.49 3.45
CA VAL A 423 0.35 -14.62 3.17
C VAL A 423 0.04 -15.24 1.80
N ASN A 424 -1.24 -15.36 1.44
CA ASN A 424 -1.64 -15.91 0.15
C ASN A 424 -1.39 -14.94 -1.01
N GLU A 425 -1.42 -13.63 -0.76
CA GLU A 425 -1.06 -12.61 -1.75
C GLU A 425 0.42 -12.71 -2.14
N ALA A 426 1.32 -12.77 -1.15
CA ALA A 426 2.75 -12.94 -1.38
C ALA A 426 3.09 -14.23 -2.15
N GLY A 427 2.32 -15.30 -1.94
CA GLY A 427 2.50 -16.56 -2.67
C GLY A 427 2.12 -16.48 -4.16
N ILE A 428 1.11 -15.69 -4.52
CA ILE A 428 0.70 -15.51 -5.93
C ILE A 428 1.64 -14.58 -6.68
N GLU A 429 2.12 -13.51 -6.04
CA GLU A 429 3.11 -12.62 -6.66
C GLU A 429 4.39 -13.38 -6.99
N GLY A 430 4.89 -14.21 -6.06
CA GLY A 430 6.04 -15.08 -6.32
C GLY A 430 5.83 -16.04 -7.50
N ALA A 431 4.65 -16.66 -7.62
CA ALA A 431 4.34 -17.58 -8.72
C ALA A 431 4.21 -16.89 -10.09
N LYS A 432 3.76 -15.63 -10.13
CA LYS A 432 3.66 -14.85 -11.38
C LYS A 432 5.00 -14.43 -11.93
N ASP A 433 5.94 -14.11 -11.04
CA ASP A 433 7.30 -13.75 -11.45
C ASP A 433 8.02 -14.98 -12.03
N ASP A 434 7.85 -16.17 -11.41
CA ASP A 434 8.36 -17.44 -11.92
C ASP A 434 7.78 -17.79 -13.31
N GLU A 435 6.45 -17.70 -13.50
CA GLU A 435 5.81 -17.95 -14.81
C GLU A 435 6.23 -16.94 -15.89
N GLY A 436 6.45 -15.68 -15.51
CA GLY A 436 6.91 -14.62 -16.42
C GLY A 436 8.34 -14.83 -16.88
N GLU A 437 9.20 -15.32 -15.99
CA GLU A 437 10.59 -15.67 -16.28
C GLU A 437 10.68 -16.91 -17.18
N GLU A 438 9.89 -17.97 -16.91
CA GLU A 438 9.81 -19.15 -17.78
C GLU A 438 9.31 -18.80 -19.19
N ALA A 439 8.29 -17.95 -19.29
CA ALA A 439 7.78 -17.51 -20.59
C ALA A 439 8.83 -16.70 -21.37
N ALA A 440 9.55 -15.78 -20.70
CA ALA A 440 10.61 -15.00 -21.34
C ALA A 440 11.75 -15.88 -21.87
N VAL A 441 12.17 -16.88 -21.09
CA VAL A 441 13.18 -17.87 -21.51
C VAL A 441 12.68 -18.70 -22.71
N GLN A 442 11.41 -19.11 -22.71
CA GLN A 442 10.83 -19.86 -23.82
C GLN A 442 10.73 -19.03 -25.12
N TYR A 443 10.38 -17.74 -25.02
CA TYR A 443 10.39 -16.84 -26.18
C TYR A 443 11.80 -16.63 -26.73
N GLU A 444 12.80 -16.50 -25.87
CA GLU A 444 14.19 -16.32 -26.29
C GLU A 444 14.73 -17.58 -26.99
N GLN A 445 14.42 -18.78 -26.47
CA GLN A 445 14.74 -20.06 -27.12
C GLN A 445 14.06 -20.22 -28.49
N LEU A 446 12.77 -19.86 -28.61
CA LEU A 446 12.06 -19.89 -29.90
C LEU A 446 12.65 -18.90 -30.92
N THR A 447 13.22 -17.79 -30.45
CA THR A 447 13.87 -16.78 -31.31
C THR A 447 15.25 -17.25 -31.78
N GLU A 448 16.00 -17.97 -30.94
CA GLU A 448 17.26 -18.64 -31.32
C GLU A 448 17.02 -19.81 -32.29
N GLU A 449 15.94 -20.57 -32.10
CA GLU A 449 15.58 -21.70 -32.97
C GLU A 449 15.13 -21.21 -34.36
N ASN A 450 14.36 -20.10 -34.44
CA ASN A 450 13.96 -19.49 -35.72
C ASN A 450 15.10 -18.74 -36.44
N SER A 451 16.19 -18.39 -35.75
CA SER A 451 17.35 -17.75 -36.36
C SER A 451 18.42 -18.75 -36.82
N THR A 452 18.28 -20.03 -36.44
CA THR A 452 19.17 -21.13 -36.84
C THR A 452 18.61 -22.01 -37.96
N THR A 453 17.32 -21.87 -38.33
CA THR A 453 16.77 -22.45 -39.56
C THR A 453 17.17 -21.60 -40.77
N PRO A 454 18.04 -22.09 -41.68
CA PRO A 454 18.26 -21.40 -42.95
C PRO A 454 16.96 -21.47 -43.74
N LEU A 455 16.46 -20.32 -44.20
CA LEU A 455 15.43 -20.27 -45.24
C LEU A 455 15.94 -21.08 -46.44
N LEU A 456 15.36 -22.26 -46.64
CA LEU A 456 15.56 -23.15 -47.78
C LEU A 456 14.61 -22.77 -48.92
#